data_AF-A0A9R0SE98-F1
#
_entry.id   AF-A0A9R0SE98-F1
#
_cell.length_a   1.000
_cell.length_b   1.000
_cell.length_c   1.000
_cell.angle_alpha   90.00
_cell.angle_beta   90.00
_cell.angle_gamma   90.00
#
_symmetry.space_group_name_H-M   'P 1'
#
loop_
_entity.id
_entity.type
_entity.pdbx_description
1 polymer ?
#
loop_
_entity_poly.entity_id
_entity_poly.type
_entity_poly.pdbx_seq_one_letter_code
_entity_poly.pdbx_strand_id
1 'polypeptide(L)'
;MPAHLYKGSEFALSGSPSPSTIMLRLPCLLRGVSSPAASSLRRAFRSAASLEAILSHSHPSKASSEDQAGPAHLALYNYPTFAGAYSALAADLFHRRLGRRLLVLPFSSVEPFRAEDFKGAGFHSCYLLDFIGPRNFALELSGFIPSVVAFDHRQSTLARIPQMGRCPTNLDIRIDTAKSSARAVLDYFSNKLTSENPDSETCENLLGQEDEERVSNVVKYVEDADLRQWQLPDSRAFHTALRDERAKLNCVSNPHVFEQLMQLDVSDLLARGNSLAQNRLEAARKLIHNPFKIYLGQGLYGECLAIRADGDSKLSHEIGLELSKMSAGAGLRPIGAVVFMQRGLLKICLRTTDNSTNTAEVAKAYGGGGKASSSSFALRMDEFNAWIRENT
;
A
#
# COMPACT_ATOMS: atom_id res chain seq x y z
N MET A 1 -23.74 -62.26 -10.78
CA MET A 1 -24.11 -63.15 -11.91
C MET A 1 -23.08 -62.94 -13.03
N PRO A 2 -22.55 -64.02 -13.61
CA PRO A 2 -21.21 -64.17 -14.24
C PRO A 2 -21.21 -63.71 -15.72
N ALA A 3 -20.16 -63.68 -16.55
CA ALA A 3 -18.87 -64.40 -16.73
C ALA A 3 -17.94 -63.51 -17.61
N HIS A 4 -16.61 -63.41 -17.42
CA HIS A 4 -15.51 -64.25 -17.98
C HIS A 4 -15.62 -64.52 -19.51
N LEU A 5 -14.63 -64.45 -20.41
CA LEU A 5 -13.17 -64.66 -20.44
C LEU A 5 -12.61 -63.91 -21.70
N TYR A 6 -11.35 -63.46 -21.78
CA TYR A 6 -10.23 -64.32 -22.22
C TYR A 6 -8.84 -63.72 -21.88
N LYS A 7 -7.92 -64.64 -21.58
CA LYS A 7 -6.50 -64.49 -21.20
C LYS A 7 -5.55 -64.56 -22.41
N GLY A 8 -4.33 -64.05 -22.20
CA GLY A 8 -3.07 -64.57 -22.76
C GLY A 8 -2.03 -63.46 -23.02
N SER A 9 -1.06 -63.18 -22.10
CA SER A 9 0.32 -63.75 -21.98
C SER A 9 1.22 -63.41 -23.19
N GLU A 10 2.47 -62.92 -23.12
CA GLU A 10 3.49 -62.82 -22.05
C GLU A 10 4.68 -61.94 -22.52
N PHE A 11 5.44 -61.38 -21.56
CA PHE A 11 6.86 -60.94 -21.52
C PHE A 11 7.54 -60.16 -22.67
N ALA A 12 8.05 -58.95 -22.37
CA ALA A 12 9.49 -58.70 -22.13
C ALA A 12 9.83 -57.22 -21.79
N LEU A 13 10.45 -57.05 -20.61
CA LEU A 13 11.49 -56.09 -20.18
C LEU A 13 11.79 -54.82 -21.03
N SER A 14 11.65 -53.64 -20.41
CA SER A 14 12.79 -52.76 -20.01
C SER A 14 12.38 -51.32 -19.72
N GLY A 15 13.01 -50.72 -18.70
CA GLY A 15 13.33 -49.29 -18.69
C GLY A 15 12.30 -48.32 -18.12
N SER A 16 12.26 -48.19 -16.79
CA SER A 16 11.80 -46.97 -16.12
C SER A 16 12.83 -45.84 -16.29
N PRO A 17 12.41 -44.59 -16.57
CA PRO A 17 13.20 -43.42 -16.23
C PRO A 17 12.63 -42.76 -14.97
N SER A 18 13.52 -42.62 -13.99
CA SER A 18 13.39 -41.82 -12.78
C SER A 18 12.98 -40.37 -13.04
N PRO A 19 12.30 -39.70 -12.10
CA PRO A 19 12.00 -38.28 -12.20
C PRO A 19 13.28 -37.45 -12.04
N SER A 20 13.63 -36.70 -13.09
CA SER A 20 14.75 -35.78 -13.11
C SER A 20 14.61 -34.72 -12.01
N THR A 21 15.63 -34.70 -11.15
CA THR A 21 15.89 -33.71 -10.11
C THR A 21 15.75 -32.28 -10.63
N ILE A 22 14.79 -31.55 -10.07
CA ILE A 22 14.72 -30.08 -10.17
C ILE A 22 15.92 -29.52 -9.40
N MET A 23 16.97 -29.11 -10.11
CA MET A 23 18.05 -28.31 -9.55
C MET A 23 17.50 -26.91 -9.21
N LEU A 24 17.14 -26.72 -7.94
CA LEU A 24 16.99 -25.40 -7.34
C LEU A 24 18.34 -24.68 -7.41
N ARG A 25 18.47 -23.70 -8.31
CA ARG A 25 19.60 -22.78 -8.33
C ARG A 25 19.59 -21.96 -7.03
N LEU A 26 20.54 -22.24 -6.14
CA LEU A 26 20.87 -21.38 -5.00
C LEU A 26 21.23 -19.96 -5.50
N PRO A 27 20.85 -18.89 -4.78
CA PRO A 27 21.38 -17.56 -5.04
C PRO A 27 22.87 -17.53 -4.71
N CYS A 28 23.69 -17.19 -5.71
CA CYS A 28 25.12 -16.93 -5.55
C CYS A 28 25.31 -15.75 -4.57
N LEU A 29 25.94 -16.03 -3.43
CA LEU A 29 26.42 -15.03 -2.46
C LEU A 29 27.59 -14.26 -3.08
N LEU A 30 27.33 -13.08 -3.64
CA LEU A 30 28.37 -12.12 -3.95
C LEU A 30 28.59 -11.20 -2.75
N ARG A 31 29.72 -11.45 -2.09
CA ARG A 31 30.27 -10.74 -0.94
C ARG A 31 30.94 -9.44 -1.43
N GLY A 32 30.47 -8.31 -0.92
CA GLY A 32 31.28 -7.11 -0.68
C GLY A 32 31.60 -6.18 -1.86
N VAL A 33 30.81 -5.12 -2.04
CA VAL A 33 31.32 -3.73 -2.04
C VAL A 33 30.24 -2.86 -1.38
N SER A 34 30.44 -2.49 -0.12
CA SER A 34 29.60 -1.50 0.56
C SER A 34 29.94 -0.11 0.03
N SER A 35 29.09 0.43 -0.83
CA SER A 35 29.11 1.87 -1.11
C SER A 35 28.65 2.62 0.15
N PRO A 36 29.42 3.60 0.68
CA PRO A 36 29.05 4.32 1.90
C PRO A 36 27.93 5.35 1.70
N ALA A 37 27.34 5.46 0.50
CA ALA A 37 26.33 6.47 0.17
C ALA A 37 24.92 5.85 0.05
N ALA A 38 24.45 5.16 1.10
CA ALA A 38 23.03 4.81 1.27
C ALA A 38 22.66 4.50 2.73
N SER A 39 23.49 4.89 3.70
CA SER A 39 23.16 4.86 5.13
C SER A 39 22.37 6.11 5.55
N SER A 40 21.48 6.60 4.68
CA SER A 40 20.45 7.55 5.08
C SER A 40 19.54 6.83 6.07
N LEU A 41 19.89 6.94 7.35
CA LEU A 41 19.09 6.68 8.55
C LEU A 41 17.74 6.04 8.22
N ARG A 42 17.69 4.71 8.12
CA ARG A 42 16.41 4.00 8.28
C ARG A 42 16.01 4.25 9.74
N ARG A 43 15.31 5.36 10.01
CA ARG A 43 14.68 5.62 11.30
C ARG A 43 13.64 4.53 11.49
N ALA A 44 14.03 3.47 12.21
CA ALA A 44 13.09 2.52 12.78
C ALA A 44 12.21 3.25 13.80
N PHE A 45 10.93 2.90 13.86
CA PHE A 45 10.03 3.51 14.85
C PHE A 45 10.37 3.06 16.27
N ARG A 46 10.86 1.83 16.43
CA ARG A 46 11.44 1.33 17.68
C ARG A 46 12.86 1.87 17.87
N SER A 47 12.96 3.02 18.52
CA SER A 47 14.20 3.72 18.87
C SER A 47 14.33 3.92 20.38
N ALA A 48 15.53 4.28 20.88
CA ALA A 48 15.71 4.62 22.29
C ALA A 48 14.76 5.74 22.74
N ALA A 49 14.60 6.79 21.94
CA ALA A 49 13.70 7.90 22.22
C ALA A 49 12.22 7.46 22.30
N SER A 50 11.77 6.55 21.43
CA SER A 50 10.40 6.03 21.51
C SER A 50 10.17 5.14 22.74
N LEU A 51 11.18 4.37 23.16
CA LEU A 51 11.09 3.54 24.37
C LEU A 51 11.07 4.41 25.63
N GLU A 52 11.86 5.49 25.64
CA GLU A 52 11.81 6.50 26.69
C GLU A 52 10.44 7.20 26.74
N ALA A 53 9.88 7.58 25.58
CA ALA A 53 8.54 8.17 25.50
C ALA A 53 7.46 7.24 26.05
N ILE A 54 7.54 5.93 25.79
CA ILE A 54 6.65 4.91 26.34
C ILE A 54 6.68 4.92 27.88
N LEU A 55 7.88 4.92 28.47
CA LEU A 55 8.05 4.91 29.92
C LEU A 55 7.62 6.24 30.56
N SER A 56 8.06 7.37 30.02
CA SER A 56 7.79 8.71 30.55
C SER A 56 6.32 9.14 30.44
N HIS A 57 5.61 8.68 29.40
CA HIS A 57 4.17 8.95 29.28
C HIS A 57 3.37 8.15 30.30
N SER A 58 3.80 6.93 30.63
CA SER A 58 3.09 6.11 31.62
C SER A 58 3.27 6.57 33.06
N HIS A 59 4.47 7.01 33.44
CA HIS A 59 4.81 7.46 34.79
C HIS A 59 5.23 8.93 34.74
N PRO A 60 4.28 9.89 34.86
CA PRO A 60 4.65 11.29 34.88
C PRO A 60 5.58 11.54 36.07
N SER A 61 6.69 12.23 35.81
CA SER A 61 7.70 12.55 36.83
C SER A 61 7.06 13.27 38.03
N LYS A 62 7.48 12.89 39.25
CA LYS A 62 7.08 13.45 40.58
C LYS A 62 6.97 14.97 40.73
N ALA A 63 7.46 15.74 39.76
CA ALA A 63 7.38 17.20 39.71
C ALA A 63 5.99 17.72 39.26
N SER A 64 5.17 16.92 38.59
CA SER A 64 3.75 17.19 38.35
C SER A 64 2.94 16.48 39.43
N SER A 65 2.21 17.24 40.25
CA SER A 65 1.36 16.76 41.35
C SER A 65 0.75 15.37 41.08
N GLU A 66 1.19 14.36 41.84
CA GLU A 66 0.92 12.93 41.63
C GLU A 66 -0.58 12.54 41.64
N ASP A 67 -1.48 13.44 42.05
CA ASP A 67 -2.91 13.13 42.27
C ASP A 67 -3.87 13.57 41.14
N GLN A 68 -3.40 14.18 40.04
CA GLN A 68 -4.31 14.71 38.98
C GLN A 68 -4.15 14.09 37.57
N ALA A 69 -3.13 13.27 37.32
CA ALA A 69 -2.97 12.67 36.00
C ALA A 69 -3.83 11.40 35.88
N GLY A 70 -4.98 11.49 35.21
CA GLY A 70 -5.83 10.33 34.87
C GLY A 70 -5.09 9.22 34.10
N PRO A 71 -5.76 8.07 33.85
CA PRO A 71 -5.13 6.89 33.25
C PRO A 71 -4.45 7.23 31.90
N ALA A 72 -3.28 6.63 31.67
CA ALA A 72 -2.56 6.73 30.41
C ALA A 72 -3.07 5.67 29.42
N HIS A 73 -3.23 6.06 28.16
CA HIS A 73 -3.70 5.22 27.07
C HIS A 73 -2.68 5.21 25.93
N LEU A 74 -2.69 4.16 25.13
CA LEU A 74 -1.79 3.96 23.99
C LEU A 74 -2.61 3.76 22.72
N ALA A 75 -2.20 4.39 21.62
CA ALA A 75 -2.69 4.09 20.27
C ALA A 75 -1.49 3.78 19.35
N LEU A 76 -1.47 2.57 18.80
CA LEU A 76 -0.55 2.19 17.75
C LEU A 76 -1.32 2.18 16.44
N TYR A 77 -0.81 2.83 15.39
CA TYR A 77 -1.47 2.83 14.09
C TYR A 77 -0.57 2.33 12.97
N ASN A 78 -1.17 1.61 12.02
CA ASN A 78 -0.46 1.07 10.87
C ASN A 78 0.06 2.20 9.97
N TYR A 79 1.37 2.42 10.01
CA TYR A 79 2.06 3.43 9.20
C TYR A 79 2.66 2.79 7.93
N PRO A 80 2.64 3.48 6.77
CA PRO A 80 2.04 4.79 6.49
C PRO A 80 0.70 4.63 5.76
N THR A 81 -0.37 4.17 6.42
CA THR A 81 -1.71 4.10 5.81
C THR A 81 -2.56 5.28 6.26
N PHE A 82 -3.40 5.78 5.35
CA PHE A 82 -4.39 6.79 5.71
C PHE A 82 -5.47 6.19 6.62
N ALA A 83 -5.82 4.92 6.43
CA ALA A 83 -6.72 4.22 7.34
C ALA A 83 -6.23 4.24 8.79
N GLY A 84 -4.97 3.83 9.02
CA GLY A 84 -4.35 3.90 10.35
C GLY A 84 -4.26 5.32 10.88
N ALA A 85 -3.88 6.29 10.05
CA ALA A 85 -3.75 7.68 10.47
C ALA A 85 -5.09 8.34 10.86
N TYR A 86 -6.17 8.09 10.10
CA TYR A 86 -7.52 8.56 10.45
C TYR A 86 -8.09 7.82 11.66
N SER A 87 -7.80 6.52 11.82
CA SER A 87 -8.12 5.82 13.07
C SER A 87 -7.38 6.43 14.27
N ALA A 88 -6.11 6.83 14.11
CA ALA A 88 -5.34 7.50 15.17
C ALA A 88 -5.89 8.88 15.51
N LEU A 89 -6.29 9.66 14.51
CA LEU A 89 -7.01 10.93 14.69
C LEU A 89 -8.27 10.73 15.53
N ALA A 90 -9.09 9.72 15.23
CA ALA A 90 -10.31 9.44 15.98
C ALA A 90 -10.04 9.13 17.47
N ALA A 91 -8.99 8.33 17.75
CA ALA A 91 -8.56 8.05 19.12
C ALA A 91 -8.08 9.32 19.84
N ASP A 92 -7.26 10.13 19.17
CA ASP A 92 -6.73 11.39 19.68
C ASP A 92 -7.84 12.39 20.03
N LEU A 93 -8.82 12.58 19.14
CA LEU A 93 -9.99 13.43 19.39
C LEU A 93 -10.80 12.95 20.59
N PHE A 94 -11.05 11.64 20.70
CA PHE A 94 -11.82 11.06 21.80
C PHE A 94 -11.13 11.29 23.15
N HIS A 95 -9.84 10.95 23.25
CA HIS A 95 -9.10 11.10 24.50
C HIS A 95 -8.90 12.57 24.87
N ARG A 96 -8.65 13.45 23.88
CA ARG A 96 -8.55 14.90 24.11
C ARG A 96 -9.83 15.47 24.72
N ARG A 97 -11.01 15.06 24.23
CA ARG A 97 -12.30 15.52 24.77
C ARG A 97 -12.55 15.10 26.20
N LEU A 98 -12.11 13.91 26.56
CA LEU A 98 -12.25 13.39 27.93
C LEU A 98 -11.13 13.86 28.87
N GLY A 99 -10.22 14.73 28.41
CA GLY A 99 -9.06 15.16 29.18
C GLY A 99 -8.09 14.02 29.53
N ARG A 100 -8.10 12.93 28.75
CA ARG A 100 -7.32 11.71 28.99
C ARG A 100 -5.97 11.77 28.27
N ARG A 101 -4.98 11.13 28.89
CA ARG A 101 -3.61 11.08 28.37
C ARG A 101 -3.51 9.97 27.33
N LEU A 102 -3.25 10.30 26.07
CA LEU A 102 -3.01 9.34 25.00
C LEU A 102 -1.58 9.48 24.46
N LEU A 103 -0.84 8.37 24.35
CA LEU A 103 0.38 8.27 23.56
C LEU A 103 0.02 7.67 22.21
N VAL A 104 0.27 8.40 21.12
CA VAL A 104 0.10 7.85 19.77
C VAL A 104 1.45 7.56 19.14
N LEU A 105 1.65 6.33 18.66
CA LEU A 105 2.87 5.93 17.99
C LEU A 105 2.58 5.26 16.64
N PRO A 106 3.35 5.58 15.59
CA PRO A 106 3.30 4.85 14.32
C PRO A 106 3.88 3.44 14.50
N PHE A 107 3.24 2.46 13.85
CA PHE A 107 3.69 1.09 13.79
C PHE A 107 4.02 0.71 12.34
N SER A 108 5.24 0.21 12.09
CA SER A 108 5.66 -0.29 10.78
C SER A 108 6.17 -1.72 10.89
N SER A 109 6.07 -2.46 9.79
CA SER A 109 6.67 -3.79 9.66
C SER A 109 8.21 -3.78 9.62
N VAL A 110 8.82 -2.61 9.45
CA VAL A 110 10.28 -2.42 9.47
C VAL A 110 10.72 -2.12 10.90
N GLU A 111 11.37 -3.09 11.55
CA GLU A 111 11.76 -3.04 12.98
C GLU A 111 10.58 -2.62 13.90
N PRO A 112 9.51 -3.43 13.94
CA PRO A 112 8.32 -3.13 14.73
C PRO A 112 8.63 -3.08 16.23
N PHE A 113 7.80 -2.36 16.98
CA PHE A 113 7.70 -2.52 18.43
C PHE A 113 7.39 -3.98 18.78
N ARG A 114 7.92 -4.43 19.91
CA ARG A 114 7.66 -5.73 20.52
C ARG A 114 6.66 -5.54 21.66
N ALA A 115 5.89 -6.56 22.00
CA ALA A 115 4.94 -6.47 23.10
C ALA A 115 5.67 -6.17 24.43
N GLU A 116 6.87 -6.71 24.61
CA GLU A 116 7.71 -6.50 25.79
C GLU A 116 8.17 -5.05 25.96
N ASP A 117 8.20 -4.25 24.89
CA ASP A 117 8.54 -2.82 24.97
C ASP A 117 7.53 -2.03 25.82
N PHE A 118 6.32 -2.58 26.00
CA PHE A 118 5.24 -1.98 26.79
C PHE A 118 5.07 -2.63 28.16
N LYS A 119 5.89 -3.63 28.50
CA LYS A 119 5.82 -4.30 29.79
C LYS A 119 6.23 -3.33 30.90
N GLY A 120 5.35 -3.14 31.89
CA GLY A 120 5.60 -2.20 33.00
C GLY A 120 5.35 -0.73 32.65
N ALA A 121 4.94 -0.43 31.41
CA ALA A 121 4.61 0.92 30.96
C ALA A 121 3.20 1.37 31.38
N GLY A 122 2.58 0.78 32.40
CA GLY A 122 1.41 1.34 33.10
C GLY A 122 0.15 1.74 32.30
N PHE A 123 0.06 1.48 30.99
CA PHE A 123 -1.10 1.90 30.18
C PHE A 123 -2.36 1.15 30.61
N HIS A 124 -3.46 1.87 30.75
CA HIS A 124 -4.78 1.30 31.05
C HIS A 124 -5.39 0.64 29.82
N SER A 125 -5.27 1.26 28.65
CA SER A 125 -5.73 0.66 27.39
C SER A 125 -4.78 0.88 26.23
N CYS A 126 -4.80 -0.05 25.27
CA CYS A 126 -4.08 0.04 24.00
C CYS A 126 -5.04 -0.17 22.83
N TYR A 127 -4.99 0.74 21.85
CA TYR A 127 -5.70 0.61 20.59
C TYR A 127 -4.73 0.23 19.48
N LEU A 128 -5.01 -0.86 18.76
CA LEU A 128 -4.29 -1.24 17.54
C LEU A 128 -5.15 -0.86 16.33
N LEU A 129 -4.65 0.08 15.52
CA LEU A 129 -5.44 0.80 14.54
C LEU A 129 -5.01 0.48 13.11
N ASP A 130 -5.88 -0.19 12.34
CA ASP A 130 -5.63 -0.73 10.98
C ASP A 130 -4.61 -1.89 10.94
N PHE A 131 -4.51 -2.66 12.03
CA PHE A 131 -3.75 -3.91 12.13
C PHE A 131 -4.00 -4.62 13.49
N ILE A 132 -3.72 -5.92 13.55
CA ILE A 132 -3.63 -6.71 14.81
C ILE A 132 -2.20 -7.09 15.20
N GLY A 133 -1.22 -6.70 14.39
CA GLY A 133 0.19 -7.04 14.56
C GLY A 133 0.62 -8.39 13.95
N PRO A 134 1.94 -8.63 13.86
CA PRO A 134 2.48 -9.90 13.41
C PRO A 134 2.30 -10.99 14.48
N ARG A 135 2.11 -12.25 14.04
CA ARG A 135 2.00 -13.42 14.92
C ARG A 135 0.92 -13.21 16.00
N ASN A 136 1.32 -13.18 17.28
CA ASN A 136 0.50 -13.06 18.48
C ASN A 136 0.64 -11.68 19.16
N PHE A 137 1.12 -10.65 18.46
CA PHE A 137 1.42 -9.35 19.06
C PHE A 137 0.27 -8.76 19.92
N ALA A 138 -0.97 -8.73 19.40
CA ALA A 138 -2.13 -8.27 20.18
C ALA A 138 -2.41 -9.15 21.42
N LEU A 139 -2.20 -10.46 21.30
CA LEU A 139 -2.35 -11.42 22.39
C LEU A 139 -1.29 -11.20 23.47
N GLU A 140 -0.03 -11.03 23.07
CA GLU A 140 1.08 -10.75 24.00
C GLU A 140 0.89 -9.40 24.70
N LEU A 141 0.45 -8.35 23.98
CA LEU A 141 0.11 -7.05 24.57
C LEU A 141 -0.97 -7.16 25.65
N SER A 142 -2.00 -7.99 25.44
CA SER A 142 -3.05 -8.20 26.44
C SER A 142 -2.55 -8.92 27.71
N GLY A 143 -1.34 -9.48 27.70
CA GLY A 143 -0.66 -9.94 28.92
C GLY A 143 -0.07 -8.82 29.76
N PHE A 144 0.09 -7.61 29.21
CA PHE A 144 0.69 -6.45 29.89
C PHE A 144 -0.28 -5.29 30.10
N ILE A 145 -1.32 -5.17 29.26
CA ILE A 145 -2.23 -4.02 29.22
C ILE A 145 -3.65 -4.49 29.58
N PRO A 146 -4.34 -3.85 30.55
CA PRO A 146 -5.65 -4.27 31.04
C PRO A 146 -6.78 -4.25 30.00
N SER A 147 -6.67 -3.46 28.93
CA SER A 147 -7.66 -3.41 27.85
C SER A 147 -6.98 -3.20 26.50
N VAL A 148 -7.09 -4.17 25.61
CA VAL A 148 -6.55 -4.08 24.24
C VAL A 148 -7.71 -4.16 23.26
N VAL A 149 -7.83 -3.16 22.38
CA VAL A 149 -8.86 -3.12 21.33
C VAL A 149 -8.16 -3.01 19.98
N ALA A 150 -8.39 -3.97 19.09
CA ALA A 150 -7.72 -4.04 17.80
C ALA A 150 -8.71 -3.94 16.63
N PHE A 151 -8.38 -3.13 15.64
CA PHE A 151 -9.18 -2.90 14.44
C PHE A 151 -8.38 -3.26 13.19
N ASP A 152 -8.98 -4.01 12.29
CA ASP A 152 -8.47 -4.27 10.94
C ASP A 152 -9.68 -4.56 10.03
N HIS A 153 -9.50 -4.48 8.72
CA HIS A 153 -10.56 -4.73 7.73
C HIS A 153 -10.17 -5.80 6.69
N ARG A 154 -8.94 -6.32 6.78
CA ARG A 154 -8.41 -7.20 5.75
C ARG A 154 -8.92 -8.63 5.92
N GLN A 155 -9.35 -9.22 4.80
CA GLN A 155 -9.68 -10.65 4.74
C GLN A 155 -8.52 -11.55 5.21
N SER A 156 -7.28 -11.19 4.87
CA SER A 156 -6.10 -11.92 5.35
C SER A 156 -5.96 -11.91 6.87
N THR A 157 -6.44 -10.87 7.53
CA THR A 157 -6.43 -10.77 8.99
C THR A 157 -7.55 -11.61 9.58
N LEU A 158 -8.77 -11.54 9.01
CA LEU A 158 -9.89 -12.38 9.42
C LEU A 158 -9.53 -13.88 9.36
N ALA A 159 -8.88 -14.31 8.28
CA ALA A 159 -8.44 -15.70 8.09
C ALA A 159 -7.39 -16.16 9.12
N ARG A 160 -6.68 -15.24 9.78
CA ARG A 160 -5.67 -15.54 10.82
C ARG A 160 -6.26 -15.65 12.21
N ILE A 161 -7.44 -15.07 12.48
CA ILE A 161 -8.04 -15.05 13.82
C ILE A 161 -8.18 -16.47 14.42
N PRO A 162 -8.67 -17.49 13.69
CA PRO A 162 -8.77 -18.85 14.25
C PRO A 162 -7.43 -19.45 14.70
N GLN A 163 -6.32 -18.99 14.12
CA GLN A 163 -4.97 -19.46 14.43
C GLN A 163 -4.40 -18.86 15.72
N MET A 164 -5.01 -17.79 16.24
CA MET A 164 -4.55 -17.14 17.48
C MET A 164 -5.00 -17.88 18.75
N GLY A 165 -5.85 -18.90 18.61
CA GLY A 165 -6.39 -19.65 19.74
C GLY A 165 -7.43 -18.87 20.53
N ARG A 166 -7.56 -19.19 21.83
CA ARG A 166 -8.54 -18.55 22.70
C ARG A 166 -8.06 -17.15 23.10
N CYS A 167 -8.76 -16.11 22.63
CA CYS A 167 -8.49 -14.74 23.04
C CYS A 167 -8.90 -14.52 24.51
N PRO A 168 -8.09 -13.79 25.29
CA PRO A 168 -8.45 -13.40 26.65
C PRO A 168 -9.56 -12.35 26.64
N THR A 169 -10.29 -12.20 27.75
CA THR A 169 -11.46 -11.32 27.84
C THR A 169 -11.13 -9.84 27.75
N ASN A 170 -9.87 -9.46 27.99
CA ASN A 170 -9.37 -8.09 27.85
C ASN A 170 -8.85 -7.75 26.45
N LEU A 171 -8.95 -8.67 25.49
CA LEU A 171 -8.61 -8.45 24.09
C LEU A 171 -9.87 -8.45 23.22
N ASP A 172 -10.28 -7.26 22.77
CA ASP A 172 -11.39 -7.07 21.84
C ASP A 172 -10.85 -6.90 20.41
N ILE A 173 -11.17 -7.85 19.53
CA ILE A 173 -10.71 -7.85 18.13
C ILE A 173 -11.91 -7.58 17.22
N ARG A 174 -11.86 -6.44 16.54
CA ARG A 174 -12.94 -5.92 15.70
C ARG A 174 -12.49 -5.94 14.24
N ILE A 175 -12.77 -7.03 13.55
CA ILE A 175 -12.49 -7.19 12.13
C ILE A 175 -13.79 -7.00 11.33
N ASP A 176 -13.85 -5.93 10.55
CA ASP A 176 -14.97 -5.67 9.65
C ASP A 176 -14.46 -5.61 8.21
N THR A 177 -14.82 -6.59 7.38
CA THR A 177 -14.38 -6.64 5.98
C THR A 177 -15.30 -5.85 5.04
N ALA A 178 -16.39 -5.27 5.56
CA ALA A 178 -17.34 -4.46 4.79
C ALA A 178 -17.09 -2.95 4.95
N LYS A 179 -16.31 -2.54 5.96
CA LYS A 179 -15.91 -1.15 6.21
C LYS A 179 -14.40 -1.05 6.38
N SER A 180 -13.83 0.10 6.05
CA SER A 180 -12.42 0.40 6.35
C SER A 180 -12.20 0.54 7.86
N SER A 181 -10.96 0.33 8.30
CA SER A 181 -10.60 0.54 9.71
C SER A 181 -10.74 1.99 10.15
N ALA A 182 -10.52 2.97 9.26
CA ALA A 182 -10.78 4.39 9.56
C ALA A 182 -12.26 4.62 9.93
N ARG A 183 -13.17 4.13 9.10
CA ARG A 183 -14.62 4.27 9.31
C ARG A 183 -15.07 3.54 10.57
N ALA A 184 -14.64 2.29 10.76
CA ALA A 184 -15.01 1.49 11.93
C ALA A 184 -14.53 2.12 13.25
N VAL A 185 -13.33 2.72 13.26
CA VAL A 185 -12.78 3.38 14.46
C VAL A 185 -13.45 4.72 14.75
N LEU A 186 -13.79 5.50 13.72
CA LEU A 186 -14.61 6.71 13.88
C LEU A 186 -15.97 6.38 14.48
N ASP A 187 -16.68 5.40 13.92
CA ASP A 187 -17.97 4.92 14.45
C ASP A 187 -17.82 4.45 15.91
N TYR A 188 -16.75 3.71 16.23
CA TYR A 188 -16.47 3.21 17.58
C TYR A 188 -16.28 4.35 18.58
N PHE A 189 -15.42 5.33 18.31
CA PHE A 189 -15.13 6.40 19.24
C PHE A 189 -16.28 7.41 19.37
N SER A 190 -17.03 7.66 18.30
CA SER A 190 -18.26 8.47 18.38
C SER A 190 -19.28 7.82 19.30
N ASN A 191 -19.58 6.51 19.12
CA ASN A 191 -20.51 5.79 19.98
C ASN A 191 -20.01 5.70 21.43
N LYS A 192 -18.70 5.49 21.60
CA LYS A 192 -18.09 5.42 22.93
C LYS A 192 -18.17 6.75 23.67
N LEU A 193 -17.99 7.87 22.99
CA LEU A 193 -18.13 9.21 23.57
C LEU A 193 -19.56 9.45 24.09
N THR A 194 -20.57 9.08 23.30
CA THR A 194 -21.98 9.16 23.72
C THR A 194 -22.24 8.30 24.95
N SER A 195 -21.65 7.10 25.03
CA SER A 195 -21.84 6.21 26.18
C SER A 195 -21.16 6.68 27.47
N GLU A 196 -20.06 7.42 27.37
CA GLU A 196 -19.30 7.89 28.53
C GLU A 196 -19.81 9.25 29.06
N ASN A 197 -20.56 10.01 28.25
CA ASN A 197 -21.16 11.30 28.62
C ASN A 197 -22.70 11.32 28.40
N PRO A 198 -23.48 10.46 29.08
CA PRO A 198 -24.93 10.35 28.85
C PRO A 198 -25.72 11.60 29.30
N ASP A 199 -25.20 12.36 30.27
CA ASP A 199 -25.88 13.50 30.92
C ASP A 199 -25.49 14.88 30.34
N SER A 200 -24.67 14.91 29.28
CA SER A 200 -24.31 16.19 28.64
C SER A 200 -25.50 16.73 27.84
N GLU A 201 -26.08 17.85 28.27
CA GLU A 201 -27.14 18.57 27.53
C GLU A 201 -26.74 18.95 26.10
N THR A 202 -25.42 19.00 25.83
CA THR A 202 -24.85 19.14 24.50
C THR A 202 -24.25 17.80 24.05
N CYS A 203 -24.81 17.21 22.99
CA CYS A 203 -24.18 16.08 22.30
C CYS A 203 -22.89 16.57 21.64
N GLU A 204 -21.78 16.44 22.34
CA GLU A 204 -20.46 16.74 21.79
C GLU A 204 -20.05 15.64 20.80
N ASN A 205 -20.35 15.81 19.51
CA ASN A 205 -19.91 14.92 18.42
C ASN A 205 -18.39 14.93 18.32
N LEU A 206 -17.72 13.79 18.12
CA LEU A 206 -16.25 13.64 18.04
C LEU A 206 -15.53 14.69 17.17
N LEU A 207 -16.20 15.17 16.11
CA LEU A 207 -15.79 16.26 15.24
C LEU A 207 -16.84 17.39 15.29
N GLY A 208 -16.41 18.65 15.10
CA GLY A 208 -17.35 19.74 14.83
C GLY A 208 -18.05 19.53 13.48
N GLN A 209 -19.23 20.11 13.28
CA GLN A 209 -20.07 19.83 12.09
C GLN A 209 -19.34 20.03 10.76
N GLU A 210 -18.58 21.11 10.60
CA GLU A 210 -17.81 21.39 9.38
C GLU A 210 -16.66 20.39 9.17
N ASP A 211 -15.97 20.02 10.25
CA ASP A 211 -14.88 19.04 10.21
C ASP A 211 -15.41 17.62 9.96
N GLU A 212 -16.60 17.30 10.48
CA GLU A 212 -17.25 16.00 10.33
C GLU A 212 -17.55 15.70 8.87
N GLU A 213 -18.16 16.64 8.16
CA GLU A 213 -18.45 16.47 6.73
C GLU A 213 -17.16 16.29 5.93
N ARG A 214 -16.17 17.16 6.16
CA ARG A 214 -14.90 17.16 5.44
C ARG A 214 -14.12 15.86 5.65
N VAL A 215 -13.92 15.45 6.91
CA VAL A 215 -13.24 14.20 7.27
C VAL A 215 -14.01 12.99 6.73
N SER A 216 -15.35 12.97 6.86
CA SER A 216 -16.20 11.90 6.34
C SER A 216 -16.03 11.73 4.83
N ASN A 217 -15.98 12.83 4.08
CA ASN A 217 -15.79 12.79 2.64
C ASN A 217 -14.42 12.24 2.24
N VAL A 218 -13.35 12.63 2.93
CA VAL A 218 -12.00 12.07 2.67
C VAL A 218 -11.95 10.58 3.04
N VAL A 219 -12.51 10.19 4.19
CA VAL A 219 -12.55 8.79 4.64
C VAL A 219 -13.33 7.91 3.67
N LYS A 220 -14.41 8.39 3.04
CA LYS A 220 -15.13 7.64 2.00
C LYS A 220 -14.22 7.26 0.82
N TYR A 221 -13.37 8.18 0.35
CA TYR A 221 -12.42 7.88 -0.73
C TYR A 221 -11.29 6.94 -0.30
N VAL A 222 -10.84 7.03 0.95
CA VAL A 222 -9.87 6.08 1.52
C VAL A 222 -10.50 4.69 1.59
N GLU A 223 -11.74 4.60 2.07
CA GLU A 223 -12.50 3.36 2.21
C GLU A 223 -12.76 2.67 0.85
N ASP A 224 -13.18 3.42 -0.16
CA ASP A 224 -13.44 2.91 -1.51
C ASP A 224 -12.20 2.20 -2.10
N ALA A 225 -11.00 2.74 -1.84
CA ALA A 225 -9.75 2.12 -2.28
C ALA A 225 -9.29 0.95 -1.39
N ASP A 226 -9.43 1.06 -0.08
CA ASP A 226 -9.08 -0.02 0.87
C ASP A 226 -9.92 -1.27 0.63
N LEU A 227 -11.22 -1.09 0.36
CA LEU A 227 -12.16 -2.15 0.00
C LEU A 227 -12.07 -2.58 -1.47
N ARG A 228 -11.21 -1.91 -2.27
CA ARG A 228 -10.99 -2.16 -3.70
C ARG A 228 -12.26 -2.05 -4.55
N GLN A 229 -13.16 -1.16 -4.16
CA GLN A 229 -14.42 -0.91 -4.86
C GLN A 229 -14.21 0.01 -6.08
N TRP A 230 -13.40 1.07 -5.93
CA TRP A 230 -13.08 2.04 -6.99
C TRP A 230 -14.31 2.67 -7.64
N GLN A 231 -15.37 2.90 -6.87
CA GLN A 231 -16.67 3.39 -7.34
C GLN A 231 -16.76 4.91 -7.37
N LEU A 232 -15.92 5.61 -6.59
CA LEU A 232 -16.02 7.06 -6.48
C LEU A 232 -15.40 7.76 -7.71
N PRO A 233 -15.99 8.89 -8.15
CA PRO A 233 -15.52 9.63 -9.32
C PRO A 233 -14.09 10.11 -9.09
N ASP A 234 -13.30 10.14 -10.18
CA ASP A 234 -11.93 10.65 -10.15
C ASP A 234 -11.03 10.05 -9.05
N SER A 235 -11.33 8.83 -8.58
CA SER A 235 -10.58 8.11 -7.55
C SER A 235 -9.07 8.07 -7.85
N ARG A 236 -8.69 7.94 -9.12
CA ARG A 236 -7.27 7.96 -9.52
C ARG A 236 -6.62 9.32 -9.25
N ALA A 237 -7.30 10.43 -9.54
CA ALA A 237 -6.79 11.78 -9.31
C ALA A 237 -6.65 12.03 -7.80
N PHE A 238 -7.71 11.72 -7.04
CA PHE A 238 -7.71 11.79 -5.58
C PHE A 238 -6.53 11.03 -4.96
N HIS A 239 -6.38 9.74 -5.28
CA HIS A 239 -5.32 8.89 -4.71
C HIS A 239 -3.92 9.24 -5.20
N THR A 240 -3.82 9.93 -6.35
CA THR A 240 -2.54 10.47 -6.82
C THR A 240 -2.10 11.64 -5.93
N ALA A 241 -2.99 12.60 -5.67
CA ALA A 241 -2.69 13.72 -4.79
C ALA A 241 -2.50 13.28 -3.33
N LEU A 242 -3.35 12.36 -2.84
CA LEU A 242 -3.26 11.84 -1.48
C LEU A 242 -1.92 11.15 -1.20
N ARG A 243 -1.30 10.54 -2.22
CA ARG A 243 0.02 9.90 -2.08
C ARG A 243 1.12 10.87 -1.65
N ASP A 244 1.04 12.13 -2.06
CA ASP A 244 2.02 13.17 -1.69
C ASP A 244 1.90 13.55 -0.21
N GLU A 245 0.72 13.36 0.39
CA GLU A 245 0.47 13.58 1.82
C GLU A 245 1.02 12.43 2.69
N ARG A 246 1.33 11.28 2.09
CA ARG A 246 1.71 10.05 2.83
C ARG A 246 2.95 10.23 3.70
N ALA A 247 3.91 11.05 3.27
CA ALA A 247 5.14 11.30 4.03
C ALA A 247 4.87 12.05 5.35
N LYS A 248 3.77 12.80 5.42
CA LYS A 248 3.38 13.61 6.59
C LYS A 248 2.72 12.78 7.69
N LEU A 249 2.34 11.53 7.41
CA LEU A 249 1.59 10.67 8.33
C LEU A 249 2.36 10.18 9.55
N ASN A 250 3.62 10.59 9.76
CA ASN A 250 4.41 10.18 10.93
C ASN A 250 4.22 11.19 12.07
N CYS A 251 3.40 10.84 13.07
CA CYS A 251 3.11 11.75 14.20
C CYS A 251 4.33 12.08 15.07
N VAL A 252 5.39 11.27 15.03
CA VAL A 252 6.62 11.54 15.79
C VAL A 252 7.43 12.67 15.16
N SER A 253 7.54 12.66 13.82
CA SER A 253 8.26 13.71 13.09
C SER A 253 7.39 14.89 12.66
N ASN A 254 6.07 14.71 12.68
CA ASN A 254 5.09 15.73 12.31
C ASN A 254 4.06 15.87 13.45
N PRO A 255 4.28 16.80 14.39
CA PRO A 255 3.37 17.02 15.51
C PRO A 255 2.00 17.58 15.07
N HIS A 256 1.88 18.09 13.84
CA HIS A 256 0.65 18.68 13.30
C HIS A 256 -0.14 17.74 12.38
N VAL A 257 0.17 16.44 12.41
CA VAL A 257 -0.41 15.47 11.48
C VAL A 257 -1.93 15.39 11.60
N PHE A 258 -2.49 15.53 12.80
CA PHE A 258 -3.93 15.40 13.04
C PHE A 258 -4.69 16.64 12.56
N GLU A 259 -4.17 17.84 12.79
CA GLU A 259 -4.70 19.08 12.23
C GLU A 259 -4.66 19.04 10.70
N GLN A 260 -3.55 18.55 10.12
CA GLN A 260 -3.42 18.42 8.66
C GLN A 260 -4.41 17.41 8.08
N LEU A 261 -4.64 16.27 8.74
CA LEU A 261 -5.63 15.28 8.30
C LEU A 261 -7.05 15.82 8.35
N MET A 262 -7.38 16.64 9.35
CA MET A 262 -8.67 17.33 9.43
C MET A 262 -8.82 18.41 8.36
N GLN A 263 -7.73 18.99 7.85
CA GLN A 263 -7.74 20.02 6.82
C GLN A 263 -7.77 19.47 5.39
N LEU A 264 -7.55 18.16 5.18
CA LEU A 264 -7.67 17.57 3.85
C LEU A 264 -9.11 17.69 3.35
N ASP A 265 -9.27 18.20 2.13
CA ASP A 265 -10.56 18.31 1.45
C ASP A 265 -10.54 17.52 0.13
N VAL A 266 -11.68 16.91 -0.22
CA VAL A 266 -11.82 16.11 -1.44
C VAL A 266 -11.67 16.98 -2.68
N SER A 267 -12.29 18.16 -2.73
CA SER A 267 -12.26 19.06 -3.88
C SER A 267 -10.83 19.54 -4.14
N ASP A 268 -10.10 19.90 -3.09
CA ASP A 268 -8.69 20.30 -3.19
C ASP A 268 -7.80 19.13 -3.65
N LEU A 269 -8.01 17.92 -3.13
CA LEU A 269 -7.28 16.73 -3.55
C LEU A 269 -7.56 16.37 -5.01
N LEU A 270 -8.80 16.51 -5.46
CA LEU A 270 -9.18 16.29 -6.86
C LEU A 270 -8.57 17.35 -7.78
N ALA A 271 -8.67 18.63 -7.42
CA ALA A 271 -8.07 19.73 -8.18
C ALA A 271 -6.55 19.56 -8.33
N ARG A 272 -5.86 19.23 -7.22
CA ARG A 272 -4.41 18.95 -7.24
C ARG A 272 -4.08 17.71 -8.07
N GLY A 273 -4.84 16.63 -7.92
CA GLY A 273 -4.64 15.39 -8.67
C GLY A 273 -4.78 15.59 -10.17
N ASN A 274 -5.80 16.35 -10.59
CA ASN A 274 -6.04 16.71 -11.99
C ASN A 274 -4.95 17.64 -12.53
N SER A 275 -4.54 18.65 -11.76
CA SER A 275 -3.41 19.52 -12.13
C SER A 275 -2.12 18.72 -12.30
N LEU A 276 -1.84 17.78 -11.39
CA LEU A 276 -0.65 16.91 -11.49
C LEU A 276 -0.70 16.03 -12.74
N ALA A 277 -1.86 15.46 -13.05
CA ALA A 277 -2.06 14.66 -14.26
C ALA A 277 -1.85 15.49 -15.54
N GLN A 278 -2.38 16.72 -15.57
CA GLN A 278 -2.21 17.63 -16.69
C GLN A 278 -0.74 18.05 -16.86
N ASN A 279 -0.06 18.42 -15.77
CA ASN A 279 1.35 18.78 -15.80
C ASN A 279 2.22 17.63 -16.33
N ARG A 280 1.92 16.39 -15.92
CA ARG A 280 2.63 15.19 -16.43
C ARG A 280 2.36 14.95 -17.91
N LEU A 281 1.13 15.17 -18.36
CA LEU A 281 0.76 15.06 -19.77
C LEU A 281 1.48 16.11 -20.62
N GLU A 282 1.52 17.36 -20.19
CA GLU A 282 2.24 18.44 -20.87
C GLU A 282 3.75 18.18 -20.91
N ALA A 283 4.33 17.72 -19.81
CA ALA A 283 5.73 17.32 -19.76
C ALA A 283 6.02 16.15 -20.71
N ALA A 284 5.14 15.15 -20.76
CA ALA A 284 5.28 14.03 -21.69
C ALA A 284 5.23 14.49 -23.15
N ARG A 285 4.30 15.37 -23.51
CA ARG A 285 4.21 15.93 -24.87
C ARG A 285 5.48 16.67 -25.29
N LYS A 286 6.09 17.44 -24.38
CA LYS A 286 7.37 18.14 -24.64
C LYS A 286 8.52 17.17 -24.89
N LEU A 287 8.49 15.98 -24.30
CA LEU A 287 9.52 14.95 -24.50
C LEU A 287 9.34 14.17 -25.81
N ILE A 288 8.14 14.14 -26.39
CA ILE A 288 7.88 13.48 -27.67
C ILE A 288 8.41 14.36 -28.80
N HIS A 289 9.71 14.22 -29.09
CA HIS A 289 10.36 14.82 -30.24
C HIS A 289 10.71 13.71 -31.25
N ASN A 290 10.28 13.88 -32.50
CA ASN A 290 10.57 12.96 -33.61
C ASN A 290 10.35 11.47 -33.27
N PRO A 291 9.12 11.06 -32.91
CA PRO A 291 8.83 9.64 -32.72
C PRO A 291 9.11 8.87 -34.00
N PHE A 292 9.66 7.67 -33.86
CA PHE A 292 10.04 6.82 -34.98
C PHE A 292 9.21 5.54 -34.99
N LYS A 293 9.07 4.94 -36.16
CA LYS A 293 8.33 3.69 -36.34
C LYS A 293 9.17 2.49 -35.89
N ILE A 294 8.55 1.52 -35.23
CA ILE A 294 9.14 0.22 -34.94
C ILE A 294 8.24 -0.92 -35.40
N TYR A 295 8.87 -2.03 -35.77
CA TYR A 295 8.25 -3.28 -36.17
C TYR A 295 8.24 -4.23 -34.97
N LEU A 296 7.12 -4.23 -34.21
CA LEU A 296 7.03 -5.01 -32.98
C LEU A 296 7.22 -6.50 -33.27
N GLY A 297 8.23 -7.09 -32.65
CA GLY A 297 8.65 -8.46 -32.93
C GLY A 297 8.97 -8.72 -34.40
N GLN A 298 9.69 -7.79 -35.03
CA GLN A 298 10.02 -7.84 -36.47
C GLN A 298 8.78 -7.85 -37.37
N GLY A 299 7.68 -7.27 -36.91
CA GLY A 299 6.42 -7.12 -37.65
C GLY A 299 5.33 -8.13 -37.26
N LEU A 300 5.65 -9.19 -36.52
CA LEU A 300 4.65 -10.18 -36.04
C LEU A 300 3.50 -9.54 -35.26
N TYR A 301 3.78 -8.46 -34.56
CA TYR A 301 2.81 -7.75 -33.73
C TYR A 301 2.43 -6.38 -34.32
N GLY A 302 2.67 -6.18 -35.61
CA GLY A 302 2.40 -4.93 -36.32
C GLY A 302 3.40 -3.82 -36.01
N GLU A 303 3.08 -2.63 -36.50
CA GLU A 303 3.93 -1.45 -36.42
C GLU A 303 3.34 -0.43 -35.45
N CYS A 304 4.20 0.31 -34.75
CA CYS A 304 3.78 1.42 -33.90
C CYS A 304 4.84 2.50 -33.76
N LEU A 305 4.48 3.64 -33.17
CA LEU A 305 5.42 4.70 -32.84
C LEU A 305 6.14 4.44 -31.53
N ALA A 306 7.42 4.77 -31.52
CA ALA A 306 8.31 4.66 -30.40
C ALA A 306 9.10 5.95 -30.15
N ILE A 307 9.57 6.10 -28.91
CA ILE A 307 10.60 7.06 -28.57
C ILE A 307 11.65 6.42 -27.66
N ARG A 308 12.88 6.93 -27.77
CA ARG A 308 13.96 6.65 -26.83
C ARG A 308 13.98 7.74 -25.75
N ALA A 309 13.66 7.36 -24.52
CA ALA A 309 13.52 8.25 -23.35
C ALA A 309 14.57 7.94 -22.28
N ASP A 310 15.85 7.87 -22.68
CA ASP A 310 16.97 7.65 -21.75
C ASP A 310 17.05 8.83 -20.76
N GLY A 311 16.82 8.56 -19.47
CA GLY A 311 16.79 9.59 -18.41
C GLY A 311 15.39 9.99 -17.94
N ASP A 312 14.36 9.76 -18.76
CA ASP A 312 12.98 10.25 -18.51
C ASP A 312 11.95 9.12 -18.27
N SER A 313 12.39 8.03 -17.63
CA SER A 313 11.54 6.86 -17.38
C SER A 313 10.29 7.17 -16.54
N LYS A 314 10.30 8.28 -15.77
CA LYS A 314 9.22 8.72 -14.88
C LYS A 314 7.93 9.10 -15.64
N LEU A 315 8.03 9.47 -16.91
CA LEU A 315 6.89 9.85 -17.77
C LEU A 315 6.55 8.78 -18.81
N SER A 316 7.15 7.59 -18.72
CA SER A 316 6.93 6.50 -19.69
C SER A 316 5.47 6.06 -19.83
N HIS A 317 4.64 6.23 -18.80
CA HIS A 317 3.22 5.95 -18.90
C HIS A 317 2.50 6.97 -19.79
N GLU A 318 2.66 8.26 -19.49
CA GLU A 318 2.03 9.36 -20.22
C GLU A 318 2.55 9.44 -21.66
N ILE A 319 3.87 9.32 -21.86
CA ILE A 319 4.50 9.28 -23.19
C ILE A 319 3.91 8.12 -24.01
N GLY A 320 3.83 6.92 -23.44
CA GLY A 320 3.30 5.76 -24.14
C GLY A 320 1.83 5.91 -24.52
N LEU A 321 1.00 6.56 -23.69
CA LEU A 321 -0.40 6.82 -24.02
C LEU A 321 -0.54 7.83 -25.17
N GLU A 322 0.25 8.90 -25.18
CA GLU A 322 0.23 9.86 -26.30
C GLU A 322 0.76 9.22 -27.59
N LEU A 323 1.84 8.43 -27.53
CA LEU A 323 2.34 7.68 -28.69
C LEU A 323 1.33 6.65 -29.22
N SER A 324 0.52 6.04 -28.34
CA SER A 324 -0.58 5.15 -28.75
C SER A 324 -1.61 5.88 -29.61
N LYS A 325 -2.01 7.10 -29.20
CA LYS A 325 -2.94 7.94 -29.96
C LYS A 325 -2.33 8.38 -31.29
N MET A 326 -1.06 8.79 -31.28
CA MET A 326 -0.33 9.17 -32.49
C MET A 326 -0.20 8.00 -33.47
N SER A 327 0.07 6.79 -32.97
CA SER A 327 0.16 5.58 -33.79
C SER A 327 -1.18 5.28 -34.47
N ALA A 328 -2.28 5.33 -33.72
CA ALA A 328 -3.62 5.17 -34.27
C ALA A 328 -3.93 6.22 -35.35
N GLY A 329 -3.60 7.49 -35.10
CA GLY A 329 -3.77 8.58 -36.07
C GLY A 329 -2.92 8.43 -37.34
N ALA A 330 -1.79 7.73 -37.25
CA ALA A 330 -0.92 7.39 -38.38
C ALA A 330 -1.34 6.09 -39.11
N GLY A 331 -2.45 5.45 -38.73
CA GLY A 331 -2.89 4.17 -39.29
C GLY A 331 -2.05 2.96 -38.83
N LEU A 332 -1.23 3.14 -37.80
CA LEU A 332 -0.44 2.06 -37.19
C LEU A 332 -1.24 1.37 -36.08
N ARG A 333 -0.70 0.26 -35.55
CA ARG A 333 -1.30 -0.41 -34.39
C ARG A 333 -1.37 0.59 -33.23
N PRO A 334 -2.50 0.71 -32.50
CA PRO A 334 -2.68 1.71 -31.46
C PRO A 334 -1.89 1.36 -30.19
N ILE A 335 -0.57 1.36 -30.29
CA ILE A 335 0.40 1.06 -29.23
C ILE A 335 1.42 2.19 -29.23
N GLY A 336 1.80 2.68 -28.06
CA GLY A 336 2.97 3.53 -27.91
C GLY A 336 4.09 2.78 -27.22
N ALA A 337 5.29 2.85 -27.78
CA ALA A 337 6.48 2.22 -27.21
C ALA A 337 7.44 3.27 -26.62
N VAL A 338 7.77 3.13 -25.34
CA VAL A 338 8.80 3.96 -24.68
C VAL A 338 9.98 3.10 -24.34
N VAL A 339 11.15 3.46 -24.86
CA VAL A 339 12.38 2.68 -24.78
C VAL A 339 13.41 3.44 -23.95
N PHE A 340 13.98 2.82 -22.93
CA PHE A 340 15.06 3.43 -22.14
C PHE A 340 16.01 2.39 -21.55
N MET A 341 17.26 2.79 -21.32
CA MET A 341 18.27 1.94 -20.71
C MET A 341 17.95 1.64 -19.24
N GLN A 342 17.90 0.36 -18.87
CA GLN A 342 17.76 -0.10 -17.51
C GLN A 342 18.70 -1.29 -17.26
N ARG A 343 19.71 -1.10 -16.39
CA ARG A 343 20.68 -2.14 -16.00
C ARG A 343 21.39 -2.79 -17.19
N GLY A 344 21.79 -2.00 -18.19
CA GLY A 344 22.52 -2.48 -19.37
C GLY A 344 21.66 -3.09 -20.47
N LEU A 345 20.33 -3.18 -20.29
CA LEU A 345 19.37 -3.62 -21.31
C LEU A 345 18.44 -2.46 -21.69
N LEU A 346 17.84 -2.54 -22.88
CA LEU A 346 16.77 -1.64 -23.27
C LEU A 346 15.48 -2.16 -22.67
N LYS A 347 14.86 -1.39 -21.78
CA LYS A 347 13.50 -1.65 -21.33
C LYS A 347 12.51 -1.02 -22.30
N ILE A 348 11.57 -1.82 -22.78
CA ILE A 348 10.50 -1.38 -23.67
C ILE A 348 9.20 -1.42 -22.86
N CYS A 349 8.57 -0.27 -22.72
CA CYS A 349 7.28 -0.10 -22.09
C CYS A 349 6.22 0.13 -23.17
N LEU A 350 5.24 -0.77 -23.27
CA LEU A 350 4.13 -0.66 -24.21
C LEU A 350 2.88 -0.15 -23.50
N ARG A 351 2.21 0.83 -24.10
CA ARG A 351 0.92 1.34 -23.62
C ARG A 351 -0.07 1.36 -24.78
N THR A 352 -1.34 1.16 -24.48
CA THR A 352 -2.41 1.38 -25.46
C THR A 352 -3.59 2.09 -24.78
N THR A 353 -4.23 2.97 -25.54
CA THR A 353 -5.52 3.58 -25.21
C THR A 353 -6.69 2.82 -25.84
N ASP A 354 -6.41 1.82 -26.66
CA ASP A 354 -7.41 1.01 -27.34
C ASP A 354 -7.78 -0.22 -26.50
N ASN A 355 -9.08 -0.43 -26.30
CA ASN A 355 -9.59 -1.52 -25.46
C ASN A 355 -9.53 -2.90 -26.14
N SER A 356 -9.36 -2.94 -27.46
CA SER A 356 -9.22 -4.19 -28.22
C SER A 356 -7.78 -4.70 -28.30
N THR A 357 -6.81 -3.84 -27.99
CA THR A 357 -5.38 -4.15 -28.12
C THR A 357 -4.80 -4.69 -26.82
N ASN A 358 -4.16 -5.86 -26.90
CA ASN A 358 -3.48 -6.49 -25.76
C ASN A 358 -1.95 -6.40 -25.91
N THR A 359 -1.33 -5.45 -25.22
CA THR A 359 0.14 -5.30 -25.22
C THR A 359 0.87 -6.41 -24.45
N ALA A 360 0.19 -7.08 -23.51
CA ALA A 360 0.81 -8.10 -22.66
C ALA A 360 1.23 -9.36 -23.44
N GLU A 361 0.57 -9.65 -24.57
CA GLU A 361 0.95 -10.76 -25.47
C GLU A 361 2.36 -10.54 -26.04
N VAL A 362 2.65 -9.32 -26.50
CA VAL A 362 3.98 -8.94 -26.99
C VAL A 362 4.99 -9.08 -25.86
N ALA A 363 4.70 -8.50 -24.68
CA ALA A 363 5.65 -8.54 -23.57
C ALA A 363 5.97 -9.97 -23.11
N LYS A 364 4.98 -10.87 -23.05
CA LYS A 364 5.18 -12.27 -22.67
C LYS A 364 6.09 -13.02 -23.65
N ALA A 365 5.97 -12.77 -24.95
CA ALA A 365 6.82 -13.39 -25.97
C ALA A 365 8.32 -13.07 -25.79
N TYR A 366 8.63 -11.93 -25.15
CA TYR A 366 9.99 -11.47 -24.86
C TYR A 366 10.35 -11.57 -23.37
N GLY A 367 9.71 -12.50 -22.64
CA GLY A 367 10.04 -12.77 -21.23
C GLY A 367 9.61 -11.69 -20.23
N GLY A 368 8.77 -10.74 -20.66
CA GLY A 368 8.17 -9.70 -19.83
C GLY A 368 6.73 -9.99 -19.42
N GLY A 369 5.99 -8.94 -19.09
CA GLY A 369 4.60 -9.06 -18.67
C GLY A 369 3.91 -7.73 -18.41
N GLY A 370 2.66 -7.80 -17.93
CA GLY A 370 1.84 -6.64 -17.60
C GLY A 370 0.36 -6.90 -17.79
N LYS A 371 -0.42 -5.81 -17.80
CA LYS A 371 -1.84 -5.79 -18.12
C LYS A 371 -2.04 -5.58 -19.62
N ALA A 372 -3.25 -5.85 -20.13
CA ALA A 372 -3.57 -5.67 -21.54
C ALA A 372 -3.21 -4.26 -22.05
N SER A 373 -3.53 -3.21 -21.29
CA SER A 373 -3.26 -1.82 -21.64
C SER A 373 -1.85 -1.30 -21.30
N SER A 374 -1.05 -2.09 -20.56
CA SER A 374 0.22 -1.61 -19.99
C SER A 374 1.15 -2.77 -19.65
N SER A 375 2.19 -2.93 -20.44
CA SER A 375 3.17 -4.02 -20.28
C SER A 375 4.60 -3.54 -20.52
N SER A 376 5.57 -4.39 -20.19
CA SER A 376 6.99 -4.14 -20.48
C SER A 376 7.82 -5.41 -20.54
N PHE A 377 8.93 -5.35 -21.27
CA PHE A 377 9.95 -6.38 -21.40
C PHE A 377 11.31 -5.71 -21.61
N ALA A 378 12.38 -6.51 -21.69
CA ALA A 378 13.73 -6.00 -21.94
C ALA A 378 14.35 -6.71 -23.14
N LEU A 379 15.07 -5.96 -23.96
CA LEU A 379 15.84 -6.47 -25.10
C LEU A 379 17.29 -6.02 -25.00
N ARG A 380 18.16 -6.76 -25.68
CA ARG A 380 19.50 -6.28 -26.02
C ARG A 380 19.42 -5.26 -27.17
N MET A 381 20.51 -4.49 -27.33
CA MET A 381 20.58 -3.44 -28.34
C MET A 381 20.46 -3.98 -29.77
N ASP A 382 21.09 -5.12 -30.06
CA ASP A 382 21.03 -5.81 -31.35
C ASP A 382 19.62 -6.32 -31.68
N GLU A 383 18.94 -6.90 -30.69
CA GLU A 383 17.55 -7.34 -30.82
C GLU A 383 16.60 -6.17 -31.10
N PHE A 384 16.79 -5.03 -30.41
CA PHE A 384 16.00 -3.83 -30.65
C PHE A 384 16.30 -3.19 -32.01
N ASN A 385 17.56 -3.20 -32.47
CA ASN A 385 17.93 -2.70 -33.79
C ASN A 385 17.22 -3.46 -34.91
N ALA A 386 16.94 -4.76 -34.73
CA ALA A 386 16.15 -5.54 -35.68
C ALA A 386 14.69 -5.05 -35.79
N TRP A 387 14.18 -4.29 -34.81
CA TRP A 387 12.83 -3.73 -34.84
C TRP A 387 12.77 -2.34 -35.48
N ILE A 388 13.91 -1.69 -35.71
CA ILE A 388 13.98 -0.36 -36.34
C ILE A 388 14.24 -0.48 -37.84
N ARG A 389 14.89 -1.55 -38.29
CA ARG A 389 15.18 -1.73 -39.73
C ARG A 389 13.87 -1.93 -40.49
N GLU A 390 13.67 -1.12 -41.53
CA GLU A 390 12.70 -1.44 -42.58
C GLU A 390 13.09 -2.81 -43.15
N ASN A 391 12.23 -3.80 -42.98
CA ASN A 391 12.34 -5.06 -43.72
C ASN A 391 12.17 -4.68 -45.19
N THR A 392 13.30 -4.56 -45.90
CA THR A 392 13.37 -4.26 -47.33
C THR A 392 12.96 -5.47 -48.14
#